data_AF-A0A6J4J4S9-F1
#
_entry.id   AF-A0A6J4J4S9-F1
#
_cell.length_a   1.000
_cell.length_b   1.000
_cell.length_c   1.000
_cell.angle_alpha   90.00
_cell.angle_beta   90.00
_cell.angle_gamma   90.00
#
_symmetry.space_group_name_H-M   'P 1'
#
loop_
_entity.id
_entity.type
_entity.pdbx_description
1 polymer ?
#
loop_
_entity_poly.entity_id
_entity_poly.type
_entity_poly.pdbx_seq_one_letter_code
_entity_poly.pdbx_strand_id
1 'polypeptide(L)' 'MFVTMRDIRAGEKLTHDRTMTDDDESSTECRCAVADCRGTVTGKDWQLPELQRRYDNFFSAHLLEKIRNQRSRK' A
#
# COMPACT_ATOMS: atom_id res chain seq x y z
N MET A 1 0.14 -12.58 5.23
CA MET A 1 -1.31 -12.82 5.46
C MET A 1 -2.06 -11.64 4.85
N PHE A 2 -3.15 -11.89 4.12
CA PHE A 2 -4.00 -10.84 3.57
C PHE A 2 -5.35 -10.81 4.28
N VAL A 3 -5.93 -9.62 4.41
CA VAL A 3 -7.28 -9.39 4.91
C VAL A 3 -8.02 -8.52 3.91
N THR A 4 -9.33 -8.66 3.81
CA THR A 4 -10.15 -7.83 2.92
C THR A 4 -10.48 -6.50 3.59
N MET A 5 -10.34 -5.40 2.87
CA MET A 5 -10.72 -4.05 3.36
C MET A 5 -12.21 -3.73 3.16
N ARG A 6 -12.94 -4.61 2.46
CA ARG A 6 -14.37 -4.52 2.17
C ARG A 6 -14.91 -5.91 1.82
N ASP A 7 -16.23 -6.04 1.73
CA ASP A 7 -16.86 -7.23 1.18
C ASP A 7 -16.46 -7.45 -0.29
N ILE A 8 -16.29 -8.73 -0.66
CA ILE A 8 -15.89 -9.18 -2.00
C ILE A 8 -16.98 -10.10 -2.55
N ARG A 9 -17.41 -9.88 -3.79
CA ARG A 9 -18.41 -10.73 -4.44
C ARG A 9 -17.78 -12.01 -4.99
N ALA A 10 -18.58 -13.07 -5.10
CA ALA A 10 -18.13 -14.31 -5.75
C ALA A 10 -17.72 -14.03 -7.21
N GLY A 11 -16.57 -14.55 -7.62
CA GLY A 11 -15.99 -14.34 -8.95
C GLY A 11 -15.25 -13.01 -9.14
N GLU A 12 -15.24 -12.13 -8.13
CA GLU A 12 -14.48 -10.88 -8.19
C GLU A 12 -12.97 -11.13 -8.02
N LYS A 13 -12.14 -10.45 -8.81
CA LYS A 13 -10.68 -10.53 -8.69
C LYS A 13 -10.21 -9.87 -7.39
N LEU A 14 -9.50 -10.61 -6.56
CA LEU A 14 -8.78 -10.06 -5.42
C LEU A 14 -7.60 -9.22 -5.89
N THR A 15 -7.51 -8.01 -5.36
CA THR A 15 -6.42 -7.08 -5.61
C THR A 15 -5.80 -6.66 -4.28
N HIS A 16 -4.48 -6.44 -4.28
CA HIS A 16 -3.79 -5.85 -3.15
C HIS A 16 -2.90 -4.72 -3.66
N ASP A 17 -2.76 -3.68 -2.84
CA ASP A 17 -1.82 -2.61 -3.11
C ASP A 17 -0.45 -2.98 -2.53
N ARG A 18 0.56 -3.10 -3.39
CA ARG A 18 1.94 -3.43 -3.02
C ARG A 18 2.58 -2.42 -2.07
N THR A 19 2.07 -1.19 -2.03
CA THR A 19 2.56 -0.19 -1.06
C THR A 19 2.42 -0.63 0.40
N MET A 20 1.53 -1.57 0.70
CA MET A 20 1.29 -2.05 2.07
C MET A 20 2.28 -3.14 2.50
N THR A 21 3.08 -3.67 1.58
CA THR A 21 3.95 -4.82 1.81
C THR A 21 5.40 -4.60 1.41
N ASP A 22 5.65 -3.73 0.43
CA ASP A 22 6.95 -3.65 -0.22
C ASP A 22 7.80 -2.53 0.39
N ASP A 23 9.11 -2.79 0.53
CA ASP A 23 10.14 -1.82 0.91
C ASP A 23 11.42 -2.08 0.11
N ASP A 24 11.38 -1.79 -1.17
CA ASP A 24 12.49 -2.05 -2.10
C ASP A 24 12.64 -0.89 -3.11
N GLU A 25 13.62 -1.01 -4.01
CA GLU A 25 13.93 0.00 -5.02
C GLU A 25 13.20 -0.25 -6.35
N SER A 26 12.22 -1.17 -6.37
CA SER A 26 11.49 -1.50 -7.60
C SER A 26 10.50 -0.40 -7.97
N SER A 27 10.26 -0.25 -9.26
CA SER A 27 9.25 0.62 -9.84
C SER A 27 8.55 -0.14 -10.96
N THR A 28 7.23 -0.04 -11.02
CA THR A 28 6.44 -0.77 -12.02
C THR A 28 5.22 0.04 -12.44
N GLU A 29 4.94 0.05 -13.74
CA GLU A 29 3.72 0.60 -14.30
C GLU A 29 2.50 -0.21 -13.83
N CYS A 30 1.54 0.46 -13.21
CA CYS A 30 0.32 -0.12 -12.70
C CYS A 30 -0.76 -0.18 -13.79
N ARG A 31 -1.39 -1.35 -13.92
CA ARG A 31 -2.45 -1.62 -14.90
C ARG A 31 -3.78 -1.97 -14.25
N CYS A 32 -4.05 -1.45 -13.05
CA CYS A 32 -5.27 -1.77 -12.30
C CYS A 32 -6.53 -1.08 -12.83
N ALA A 33 -6.39 -0.08 -13.72
CA ALA A 33 -7.46 0.63 -14.42
C ALA A 33 -8.52 1.31 -13.51
N VAL A 34 -8.20 1.59 -12.24
CA VAL A 34 -9.06 2.38 -11.36
C VAL A 34 -8.83 3.88 -11.60
N ALA A 35 -9.87 4.71 -11.38
CA ALA A 35 -9.80 6.16 -11.62
C ALA A 35 -8.67 6.85 -10.82
N ASP A 36 -8.50 6.47 -9.55
CA ASP A 36 -7.48 7.05 -8.66
C ASP A 36 -6.16 6.25 -8.69
N CYS A 37 -5.79 5.69 -9.85
CA CYS A 37 -4.54 4.95 -10.00
C CYS A 37 -3.34 5.91 -9.93
N ARG A 38 -2.28 5.50 -9.22
CA ARG A 38 -1.00 6.24 -9.18
C ARG A 38 -0.21 6.21 -10.50
N GLY A 39 -0.63 5.40 -11.46
CA GLY A 39 0.09 5.19 -12.72
C GLY A 39 1.32 4.31 -12.54
N THR A 40 2.28 4.75 -11.72
CA THR A 40 3.49 3.99 -11.36
C THR A 40 3.48 3.70 -9.88
N VAL A 41 3.78 2.45 -9.50
CA VAL A 41 3.91 2.02 -8.10
C VAL A 41 5.37 1.75 -7.80
N THR A 42 5.87 2.32 -6.71
CA THR A 42 7.24 2.09 -6.24
C THR A 42 7.28 1.30 -4.95
N GLY A 43 8.38 0.59 -4.71
CA GLY A 43 8.65 -0.08 -3.43
C GLY A 43 8.82 0.88 -2.25
N LYS A 44 8.85 2.21 -2.48
CA LYS A 44 8.97 3.24 -1.43
C LYS A 44 7.69 4.05 -1.22
N ASP A 45 6.60 3.70 -1.89
CA ASP A 45 5.33 4.43 -1.81
C ASP A 45 4.77 4.51 -0.38
N TRP A 46 5.14 3.58 0.52
CA TRP A 46 4.74 3.59 1.93
C TRP A 46 5.19 4.85 2.69
N GLN A 47 6.17 5.60 2.16
CA GLN A 47 6.63 6.86 2.74
C GLN A 47 5.69 8.04 2.46
N LEU A 48 4.78 7.90 1.50
CA LEU A 48 3.84 8.94 1.10
C LEU A 48 2.78 9.18 2.20
N PRO A 49 2.68 10.40 2.77
CA PRO A 49 1.75 10.67 3.88
C PRO A 49 0.28 10.40 3.54
N GLU A 50 -0.13 10.62 2.29
CA GLU A 50 -1.47 10.32 1.81
C GLU A 50 -1.78 8.82 1.82
N LEU A 51 -0.81 7.96 1.48
CA LEU A 51 -0.98 6.50 1.52
C LEU A 51 -0.95 5.99 2.96
N GLN A 52 -0.10 6.57 3.80
CA GLN A 52 -0.10 6.28 5.25
C GLN A 52 -1.47 6.58 5.88
N ARG A 53 -2.11 7.70 5.52
CA ARG A 53 -3.45 8.03 6.00
C ARG A 53 -4.54 7.14 5.39
N ARG A 54 -4.41 6.78 4.11
CA ARG A 54 -5.39 5.96 3.39
C ARG A 54 -5.46 4.53 3.92
N TYR A 55 -4.30 3.91 4.16
CA TYR A 55 -4.21 2.50 4.54
C TYR A 55 -4.00 2.28 6.04
N ASP A 56 -3.57 3.29 6.79
CA ASP A 56 -3.50 3.26 8.26
C ASP A 56 -2.89 1.97 8.83
N ASN A 57 -3.69 1.10 9.47
CA ASN A 57 -3.22 -0.13 10.09
C ASN A 57 -3.16 -1.34 9.14
N PHE A 58 -3.45 -1.18 7.85
CA PHE A 58 -3.35 -2.24 6.84
C PHE A 58 -1.93 -2.47 6.31
N PHE A 59 -0.97 -1.60 6.63
CA PHE A 59 0.43 -1.87 6.33
C PHE A 59 0.91 -3.11 7.10
N SER A 60 1.79 -3.88 6.47
CA SER A 60 2.50 -4.96 7.13
C SER A 60 3.26 -4.47 8.36
N ALA A 61 3.41 -5.33 9.37
CA ALA A 61 3.95 -4.94 10.68
C ALA A 61 5.31 -4.22 10.60
N HIS A 62 6.20 -4.67 9.70
CA HIS A 62 7.51 -4.08 9.51
C HIS A 62 7.44 -2.66 8.89
N LEU A 63 6.48 -2.40 8.00
CA LEU A 63 6.25 -1.06 7.46
C LEU A 63 5.62 -0.14 8.51
N LEU A 64 4.69 -0.63 9.34
CA LEU A 64 4.13 0.14 10.45
C LEU A 64 5.23 0.59 11.43
N GLU A 65 6.20 -0.27 11.73
CA GLU A 65 7.36 0.09 12.54
C GLU A 65 8.18 1.21 11.89
N LYS A 66 8.49 1.08 10.59
CA LYS A 66 9.22 2.12 9.84
C LYS A 66 8.47 3.44 9.79
N ILE A 67 7.15 3.43 9.57
CA ILE A 67 6.30 4.63 9.57
C ILE A 67 6.32 5.33 10.93
N ARG A 68 6.20 4.57 12.03
CA ARG A 68 6.30 5.11 13.39
C ARG A 68 7.67 5.76 13.63
N ASN A 69 8.74 5.11 13.21
CA ASN A 69 10.10 5.64 13.32
C ASN A 69 10.32 6.90 12.48
N GLN A 70 9.72 7.00 11.29
CA GLN A 70 9.75 8.23 10.49
C GLN A 70 9.06 9.40 11.18
N ARG A 71 7.91 9.15 11.81
CA ARG A 71 7.15 10.18 12.53
C ARG A 71 7.86 10.67 13.78
N SER A 72 8.61 9.80 14.47
CA SER A 72 9.41 10.17 15.65
C SER A 72 10.66 10.99 15.32
N ARG A 73 11.09 11.03 14.05
CA ARG A 73 12.26 11.78 13.59
C ARG A 73 11.91 13.18 13.05
N LYS A 74 10.62 13.48 12.92
CA LYS A 74 10.09 14.80 12.57
C LYS A 74 9.75 15.56 13.84
#